data_AF-A0A2N2HXB0-F1
#
_entry.id   AF-A0A2N2HXB0-F1
#
_cell.length_a   1.000
_cell.length_b   1.000
_cell.length_c   1.000
_cell.angle_alpha   90.00
_cell.angle_beta   90.00
_cell.angle_gamma   90.00
#
_symmetry.space_group_name_H-M   'P 1'
#
loop_
_entity.id
_entity.type
_entity.pdbx_description
1 polymer ?
#
loop_
_entity_poly.entity_id
_entity_poly.type
_entity_poly.pdbx_seq_one_letter_code
_entity_poly.pdbx_strand_id
1 'polypeptide(L)' 'FESAVLHAINGGGQNQSRAILAGALTGAQTGLSGIPRRFVDGLENSRELLDLAGRLAKQMVE' A
#
# COMPACT_ATOMS: atom_id res chain seq x y z
N PHE A 1 -2.54 -2.49 8.03
CA PHE A 1 -2.91 -2.15 6.64
C PHE A 1 -4.38 -2.40 6.33
N GLU A 2 -4.83 -3.67 6.27
CA GLU A 2 -6.14 -4.04 5.70
C GLU A 2 -7.33 -3.29 6.30
N SER A 3 -7.50 -3.36 7.62
CA SER A 3 -8.62 -2.70 8.29
C SER A 3 -8.61 -1.19 8.03
N ALA A 4 -7.46 -0.52 8.15
CA ALA A 4 -7.36 0.92 7.94
C ALA A 4 -7.77 1.34 6.52
N VAL A 5 -7.30 0.62 5.49
CA VAL A 5 -7.63 0.91 4.08
C VAL A 5 -9.11 0.64 3.81
N LEU A 6 -9.65 -0.49 4.27
CA LEU A 6 -11.05 -0.84 4.05
C LEU A 6 -12.02 0.11 4.76
N HIS A 7 -11.71 0.58 5.97
CA HIS A 7 -12.52 1.62 6.62
C HIS A 7 -12.42 2.96 5.89
N ALA A 8 -11.22 3.34 5.44
CA ALA A 8 -11.00 4.61 4.74
C ALA A 8 -11.74 4.68 3.40
N ILE A 9 -11.69 3.62 2.59
CA ILE A 9 -12.28 3.57 1.25
C ILE A 9 -13.80 3.40 1.28
N ASN A 10 -14.34 2.68 2.27
CA ASN A 10 -15.79 2.51 2.43
C ASN A 10 -16.47 3.67 3.18
N GLY A 11 -15.70 4.66 3.63
CA GLY A 11 -16.25 5.90 4.19
C GLY A 11 -16.84 6.83 3.11
N GLY A 12 -17.72 7.75 3.52
CA GLY A 12 -18.28 8.77 2.62
C GLY A 12 -17.30 9.90 2.26
N GLY A 13 -17.67 10.72 1.28
CA GLY A 13 -16.90 11.90 0.85
C GLY A 13 -15.62 11.55 0.06
N GLN A 14 -14.52 12.26 0.32
CA GLN A 14 -13.23 12.09 -0.36
C GLN A 14 -12.46 10.85 0.15
N ASN A 15 -13.02 9.67 -0.09
CA ASN A 15 -12.53 8.41 0.46
C ASN A 15 -11.24 7.90 -0.21
N GLN A 16 -11.01 8.21 -1.48
CA GLN A 16 -9.79 7.80 -2.21
C GLN A 16 -8.54 8.42 -1.59
N SER A 17 -8.49 9.74 -1.44
CA SER A 17 -7.34 10.43 -0.85
C SER A 17 -7.04 9.95 0.56
N ARG A 18 -8.09 9.71 1.36
CA ARG A 18 -7.96 9.15 2.71
C ARG A 18 -7.43 7.72 2.70
N ALA A 19 -7.90 6.87 1.78
CA ALA A 19 -7.42 5.50 1.64
C ALA A 19 -5.95 5.45 1.19
N ILE A 20 -5.54 6.34 0.28
CA ILE A 20 -4.14 6.48 -0.16
C ILE A 20 -3.25 6.84 1.02
N LEU A 21 -3.60 7.90 1.78
CA LEU A 21 -2.81 8.35 2.93
C LEU A 21 -2.77 7.30 4.05
N ALA A 22 -3.91 6.69 4.39
CA ALA A 22 -3.97 5.63 5.38
C ALA A 22 -3.20 4.38 4.94
N GLY A 23 -3.29 4.02 3.66
CA GLY A 23 -2.55 2.90 3.07
C GLY A 23 -1.04 3.13 3.09
N ALA A 24 -0.58 4.32 2.69
CA ALA A 24 0.84 4.67 2.72
C ALA A 24 1.41 4.61 4.15
N LEU A 25 0.75 5.25 5.12
CA LEU A 25 1.20 5.28 6.50
C LEU A 25 1.20 3.88 7.13
N THR A 26 0.07 3.16 7.04
CA THR A 26 -0.03 1.84 7.67
C THR A 26 0.79 0.79 6.93
N GLY A 27 1.04 0.95 5.62
CA GLY A 27 1.93 0.10 4.84
C GLY A 27 3.39 0.28 5.22
N ALA A 28 3.84 1.52 5.43
CA ALA A 28 5.17 1.80 5.96
C ALA A 28 5.37 1.18 7.37
N GLN A 29 4.35 1.22 8.23
CA GLN A 29 4.41 0.65 9.59
C GLN A 29 4.44 -0.88 9.60
N THR A 30 3.65 -1.54 8.75
CA THR A 30 3.53 -3.01 8.77
C THR A 30 4.47 -3.73 7.80
N GLY A 31 5.10 -2.99 6.88
CA GLY A 31 5.89 -3.55 5.78
C GLY A 31 5.04 -4.31 4.76
N LEU A 32 5.70 -4.77 3.69
CA LEU A 32 5.06 -5.51 2.59
C LEU A 32 4.40 -6.82 3.06
N SER A 33 5.03 -7.53 4.00
CA SER A 33 4.48 -8.77 4.59
C SER A 33 3.20 -8.54 5.39
N GLY A 34 2.94 -7.32 5.85
CA GLY A 34 1.70 -6.92 6.51
C GLY A 34 0.55 -6.52 5.58
N ILE A 35 0.80 -6.50 4.26
CA ILE A 35 -0.23 -6.24 3.25
C ILE A 35 -0.83 -7.58 2.80
N PRO A 36 -2.16 -7.72 2.79
CA PRO A 36 -2.79 -8.95 2.31
C PRO A 36 -2.40 -9.24 0.87
N ARG A 37 -1.93 -10.46 0.61
CA ARG A 37 -1.42 -10.85 -0.71
C ARG A 37 -2.42 -10.64 -1.84
N ARG A 38 -3.72 -10.86 -1.58
CA ARG A 38 -4.81 -10.61 -2.55
C ARG A 38 -4.92 -9.15 -3.01
N PHE A 39 -4.51 -8.19 -2.18
CA PHE A 39 -4.48 -6.77 -2.56
C PHE A 39 -3.29 -6.45 -3.45
N VAL A 40 -2.18 -7.18 -3.30
CA VAL A 40 -0.99 -7.01 -4.14
C VAL A 40 -1.17 -7.75 -5.46
N ASP A 41 -1.60 -9.01 -5.43
CA ASP A 41 -1.78 -9.84 -6.62
C ASP A 41 -2.89 -9.30 -7.54
N GLY A 42 -3.92 -8.66 -6.96
CA GLY A 42 -5.03 -8.04 -7.70
C GLY A 42 -4.78 -6.59 -8.15
N LEU A 43 -3.63 -6.00 -7.82
CA LEU A 43 -3.30 -4.62 -8.18
C LEU A 43 -2.82 -4.53 -9.62
N GLU A 44 -3.31 -3.52 -10.35
CA GLU A 44 -2.81 -3.18 -11.68
C GLU A 44 -1.30 -2.84 -11.61
N ASN A 45 -0.51 -3.35 -12.56
CA ASN A 45 0.95 -3.19 -12.58
C ASN A 45 1.67 -3.68 -11.31
N SER A 46 1.10 -4.61 -10.53
CA SER A 46 1.67 -5.05 -9.24
C SER A 46 3.15 -5.44 -9.30
N ARG A 47 3.56 -6.19 -10.34
CA ARG A 47 4.95 -6.60 -10.54
C ARG A 47 5.89 -5.42 -10.73
N GLU A 48 5.50 -4.46 -11.56
CA GLU A 48 6.31 -3.26 -11.86
C GLU A 48 6.43 -2.35 -10.65
N LEU A 49 5.33 -2.17 -9.89
CA LEU A 49 5.31 -1.39 -8.66
C LEU A 49 6.18 -2.04 -7.57
N LEU A 50 6.14 -3.37 -7.42
CA LEU A 50 7.00 -4.10 -6.48
C LEU A 50 8.48 -3.97 -6.85
N ASP A 51 8.81 -4.08 -8.15
CA ASP A 51 10.19 -3.88 -8.61
C ASP A 51 10.70 -2.46 -8.35
N LEU A 52 9.88 -1.44 -8.63
CA LEU A 52 10.23 -0.05 -8.37
C LEU A 52 10.44 0.20 -6.87
N ALA A 53 9.53 -0.30 -6.02
CA ALA A 53 9.66 -0.19 -4.57
C ALA A 53 10.93 -0.90 -4.05
N GLY A 54 11.26 -2.07 -4.60
CA GLY A 54 12.47 -2.80 -4.27
C GLY A 54 13.75 -2.07 -4.69
N ARG A 55 13.75 -1.44 -5.87
CA ARG A 55 14.87 -0.60 -6.33
C ARG A 55 15.06 0.62 -5.44
N LEU A 56 13.97 1.31 -5.09
CA LEU A 56 14.01 2.45 -4.18
C LEU A 56 14.56 2.05 -2.81
N ALA A 57 14.10 0.93 -2.25
CA ALA A 57 14.58 0.44 -0.96
C ALA A 57 16.09 0.16 -0.96
N LYS A 58 16.63 -0.39 -2.05
CA LYS A 58 18.08 -0.61 -2.21
C LYS A 58 18.88 0.70 -2.19
N GLN A 59 18.38 1.74 -2.87
CA GLN A 59 19.01 3.06 -2.90
C GLN A 59 19.06 3.75 -1.53
N MET A 60 18.24 3.34 -0.56
CA MET A 60 18.24 3.91 0.80
C MET A 60 19.24 3.23 1.74
N VAL A 61 19.81 2.09 1.35
CA VAL A 61 20.76 1.30 2.15
C VAL A 61 22.19 1.45 1.64
N GLU A 62 22.37 1.92 0.40
CA GLU A 62 23.65 2.39 -0.17
C GLU A 62 23.95 3.83 0.27
#